data_AF-A0A2D5RXQ2-F1
#
_entry.id   AF-A0A2D5RXQ2-F1
#
_cell.length_a   1.000
_cell.length_b   1.000
_cell.length_c   1.000
_cell.angle_alpha   90.00
_cell.angle_beta   90.00
_cell.angle_gamma   90.00
#
_symmetry.space_group_name_H-M   'P 1'
#
loop_
_entity.id
_entity.type
_entity.pdbx_description
1 polymer ?
#
loop_
_entity_poly.entity_id
_entity_poly.type
_entity_poly.pdbx_seq_one_letter_code
_entity_poly.pdbx_strand_id
1 'polypeptide(L)'
;MDFEHPAFDYIRSIKASITGQEIEEGKLLSDRFFSLINNFRGFNDPNFDLQANKTLLVDLLDFEQNICSLEFLYFFYGYIARMFLQTGDVDKAIMYGQAALELNTRINDLNGVGAANNLLCDCAIAHDAALVGVEYFKKTQPHLLEQISYLEQMPNHNAKNIKKILARKNRPNTFKFFETKESQKKEESIRFLMISQGYSRATAKKYVNKYTPLK
;
A
#
# COMPACT_ATOMS: atom_id res chain seq x y z
N MET A 1 42.73 -7.04 10.91
CA MET A 1 42.20 -5.76 11.44
C MET A 1 41.50 -5.10 10.27
N ASP A 2 40.18 -5.24 10.22
CA ASP A 2 39.37 -4.51 9.23
C ASP A 2 39.35 -3.04 9.63
N PHE A 3 40.04 -2.20 8.84
CA PHE A 3 39.88 -0.76 8.93
C PHE A 3 38.54 -0.41 8.25
N GLU A 4 37.46 -0.27 9.02
CA GLU A 4 36.24 0.37 8.52
C GLU A 4 36.60 1.81 8.09
N HIS A 5 36.50 2.09 6.79
CA HIS A 5 36.81 3.42 6.25
C HIS A 5 35.76 4.41 6.77
N PRO A 6 36.15 5.60 7.28
CA PRO A 6 35.23 6.60 7.87
C PRO A 6 34.05 7.02 6.99
N ALA A 7 34.13 6.78 5.68
CA ALA A 7 33.08 7.07 4.72
C ALA A 7 31.91 6.07 4.83
N PHE A 8 32.19 4.81 5.18
CA PHE A 8 31.15 3.80 5.38
C PHE A 8 30.33 4.10 6.64
N ASP A 9 30.98 4.53 7.72
CA ASP A 9 30.28 4.93 8.95
C ASP A 9 29.39 6.15 8.74
N TYR A 10 29.87 7.12 7.97
CA TYR A 10 29.08 8.29 7.59
C TYR A 10 27.87 7.91 6.72
N ILE A 11 28.03 7.04 5.72
CA ILE A 11 26.90 6.56 4.90
C ILE A 11 25.90 5.77 5.76
N ARG A 12 26.40 4.94 6.68
CA ARG A 12 25.59 4.15 7.62
C ARG A 12 24.77 5.06 8.53
N SER A 13 25.36 6.14 9.05
CA SER A 13 24.65 7.09 9.92
C SER A 13 23.57 7.88 9.17
N ILE A 14 23.84 8.34 7.94
CA ILE A 14 22.82 8.97 7.09
C ILE A 14 21.66 8.00 6.84
N LYS A 15 21.97 6.76 6.47
CA LYS A 15 20.92 5.76 6.20
C LYS A 15 20.06 5.50 7.44
N ALA A 16 20.69 5.37 8.60
CA ALA A 16 19.96 5.21 9.87
C ALA A 16 19.07 6.43 10.18
N SER A 17 19.56 7.65 9.92
CA SER A 17 18.77 8.87 10.11
C SER A 17 17.56 8.92 9.18
N ILE A 18 17.73 8.58 7.89
CA ILE A 18 16.63 8.53 6.92
C ILE A 18 15.60 7.49 7.37
N THR A 19 16.03 6.27 7.69
CA THR A 19 15.11 5.22 8.16
C THR A 19 14.39 5.63 9.45
N GLY A 20 15.07 6.33 10.37
CA GLY A 20 14.43 6.88 11.58
C GLY A 20 13.30 7.85 11.26
N GLN A 21 13.53 8.79 10.34
CA GLN A 21 12.49 9.74 9.88
C GLN A 21 11.32 9.03 9.20
N GLU A 22 11.59 8.04 8.35
CA GLU A 22 10.55 7.24 7.68
C GLU A 22 9.69 6.45 8.67
N ILE A 23 10.30 5.93 9.74
CA ILE A 23 9.57 5.24 10.82
C ILE A 23 8.64 6.23 11.52
N GLU A 24 9.13 7.42 11.87
CA GLU A 24 8.34 8.44 12.55
C GLU A 24 7.17 8.93 11.68
N GLU A 25 7.43 9.25 10.42
CA GLU A 25 6.40 9.67 9.47
C GLU A 25 5.38 8.56 9.22
N GLY A 26 5.87 7.33 8.99
CA GLY A 26 5.00 6.17 8.80
C GLY A 26 4.11 5.90 10.02
N LYS A 27 4.63 6.11 11.24
CA LYS A 27 3.83 6.01 12.47
C LYS A 27 2.74 7.08 12.52
N LEU A 28 3.08 8.35 12.23
CA LEU A 28 2.10 9.44 12.20
C LEU A 28 0.97 9.19 11.20
N LEU A 29 1.31 8.71 10.00
CA LEU A 29 0.33 8.35 8.98
C LEU A 29 -0.55 7.17 9.42
N SER A 30 0.05 6.16 10.05
CA SER A 30 -0.69 5.00 10.59
C SER A 30 -1.64 5.41 11.72
N ASP A 31 -1.20 6.25 12.65
CA ASP A 31 -2.03 6.74 13.76
C ASP A 31 -3.23 7.53 13.24
N ARG A 32 -3.01 8.41 12.25
CA ARG A 32 -4.09 9.13 11.57
C ARG A 32 -5.05 8.18 10.86
N PHE A 33 -4.51 7.19 10.15
CA PHE A 33 -5.31 6.17 9.47
C PHE A 33 -6.22 5.42 10.46
N PHE A 34 -5.66 4.86 11.53
CA PHE A 34 -6.43 4.11 12.51
C PHE A 34 -7.44 4.98 13.25
N SER A 35 -7.13 6.25 13.51
CA SER A 35 -8.09 7.21 14.06
C SER A 35 -9.32 7.36 13.15
N LEU A 36 -9.14 7.52 11.84
CA LEU A 36 -10.25 7.63 10.90
C LEU A 36 -11.04 6.32 10.76
N ILE A 37 -10.36 5.17 10.66
CA ILE A 37 -11.02 3.87 10.52
C ILE A 37 -11.79 3.47 11.76
N ASN A 38 -11.25 3.68 12.97
CA ASN A 38 -11.93 3.34 14.22
C ASN A 38 -13.18 4.17 14.45
N ASN A 39 -13.26 5.36 13.86
CA ASN A 39 -14.41 6.26 13.94
C ASN A 39 -15.38 6.11 12.76
N PHE A 40 -15.04 5.33 11.73
CA PHE A 40 -15.91 5.11 10.59
C PHE A 40 -17.14 4.26 10.98
N ARG A 41 -18.35 4.77 10.76
CA ARG A 41 -19.62 4.04 10.94
C ARG A 41 -20.43 3.89 9.65
N GLY A 42 -19.84 4.26 8.52
CA GLY A 42 -20.47 4.21 7.20
C GLY A 42 -20.47 5.57 6.51
N PHE A 43 -20.71 5.55 5.20
CA PHE A 43 -20.69 6.75 4.36
C PHE A 43 -21.81 7.75 4.65
N ASN A 44 -22.89 7.30 5.29
CA ASN A 44 -24.04 8.12 5.67
C ASN A 44 -23.94 8.65 7.11
N ASP A 45 -22.85 8.36 7.83
CA ASP A 45 -22.64 8.91 9.17
C ASP A 45 -22.41 10.43 9.07
N PRO A 46 -23.18 11.28 9.79
CA PRO A 46 -22.96 12.72 9.80
C PRO A 46 -21.57 13.14 10.30
N ASN A 47 -20.87 12.27 11.04
CA ASN A 47 -19.50 12.49 11.51
C ASN A 47 -18.43 11.99 10.53
N PHE A 48 -18.82 11.45 9.37
CA PHE A 48 -17.87 11.01 8.35
C PHE A 48 -17.16 12.22 7.72
N ASP A 49 -15.90 12.43 8.11
CA ASP A 49 -15.07 13.49 7.55
C ASP A 49 -14.40 13.05 6.25
N LEU A 50 -15.09 13.27 5.13
CA LEU A 50 -14.53 13.00 3.80
C LEU A 50 -13.28 13.84 3.52
N GLN A 51 -13.18 15.05 4.07
CA GLN A 51 -12.04 15.92 3.80
C GLN A 51 -10.79 15.42 4.52
N ALA A 52 -10.90 14.95 5.77
CA ALA A 52 -9.80 14.31 6.47
C ALA A 52 -9.28 13.06 5.74
N ASN A 53 -10.18 12.24 5.19
CA ASN A 53 -9.81 11.08 4.37
C ASN A 53 -9.08 11.49 3.08
N LYS A 54 -9.52 12.56 2.40
CA LYS A 54 -8.83 13.09 1.21
C LYS A 54 -7.45 13.63 1.55
N THR A 55 -7.31 14.37 2.65
CA THR A 55 -6.03 14.90 3.10
C THR A 55 -5.06 13.76 3.43
N LEU A 56 -5.51 12.77 4.21
CA LEU A 56 -4.68 11.61 4.53
C LEU A 56 -4.30 10.82 3.27
N LEU A 57 -5.22 10.66 2.30
CA LEU A 57 -4.91 10.01 1.03
C LEU A 57 -3.77 10.71 0.29
N VAL A 58 -3.79 12.05 0.21
CA VAL A 58 -2.71 12.82 -0.42
C VAL A 58 -1.38 12.57 0.29
N ASP A 59 -1.37 12.61 1.62
CA ASP A 59 -0.14 12.41 2.40
C ASP A 59 0.41 10.98 2.24
N LEU A 60 -0.47 9.96 2.23
CA LEU A 60 -0.05 8.57 1.99
C LEU A 60 0.52 8.36 0.58
N LEU A 61 -0.04 9.03 -0.43
CA LEU A 61 0.47 8.98 -1.81
C LEU A 61 1.82 9.69 -1.93
N ASP A 62 2.01 10.81 -1.23
CA ASP A 62 3.31 11.48 -1.19
C ASP A 62 4.37 10.59 -0.53
N PHE A 63 4.03 9.99 0.62
CA PHE A 63 4.88 9.03 1.31
C PHE A 63 5.27 7.85 0.39
N GLU A 64 4.31 7.28 -0.35
CA GLU A 64 4.58 6.20 -1.32
C GLU A 64 5.62 6.58 -2.38
N GLN A 65 5.56 7.82 -2.88
CA GLN A 65 6.48 8.31 -3.91
C GLN A 65 7.88 8.59 -3.36
N ASN A 66 7.98 9.03 -2.11
CA ASN A 66 9.20 9.58 -1.54
C ASN A 66 9.97 8.61 -0.63
N ILE A 67 9.32 7.59 -0.08
CA ILE A 67 9.94 6.68 0.87
C ILE A 67 11.13 5.91 0.26
N CYS A 68 12.30 6.01 0.85
CA CYS A 68 13.47 5.21 0.50
C CYS A 68 13.25 3.73 0.81
N SER A 69 12.77 3.38 2.00
CA SER A 69 12.61 1.98 2.45
C SER A 69 11.33 1.36 1.88
N LEU A 70 11.42 0.65 0.76
CA LEU A 70 10.21 0.19 0.05
C LEU A 70 9.36 -0.85 0.81
N GLU A 71 9.92 -1.52 1.83
CA GLU A 71 9.19 -2.52 2.61
C GLU A 71 7.97 -1.97 3.36
N PHE A 72 7.94 -0.68 3.71
CA PHE A 72 6.75 -0.06 4.30
C PHE A 72 5.54 -0.15 3.36
N LEU A 73 5.75 -0.18 2.03
CA LEU A 73 4.65 -0.23 1.07
C LEU A 73 3.82 -1.52 1.17
N TYR A 74 4.33 -2.57 1.82
CA TYR A 74 3.56 -3.79 2.11
C TYR A 74 2.29 -3.50 2.91
N PHE A 75 2.37 -2.56 3.85
CA PHE A 75 1.26 -2.15 4.70
C PHE A 75 0.52 -0.95 4.10
N PHE A 76 1.28 0.03 3.60
CA PHE A 76 0.73 1.31 3.15
C PHE A 76 -0.15 1.19 1.90
N TYR A 77 0.07 0.20 1.03
CA TYR A 77 -0.88 -0.05 -0.06
C TYR A 77 -2.28 -0.41 0.44
N GLY A 78 -2.39 -1.11 1.57
CA GLY A 78 -3.68 -1.39 2.20
C GLY A 78 -4.35 -0.11 2.71
N TYR A 79 -3.57 0.81 3.30
CA TYR A 79 -4.08 2.08 3.82
C TYR A 79 -4.53 2.99 2.68
N ILE A 80 -3.71 3.14 1.64
CA ILE A 80 -4.02 3.93 0.44
C ILE A 80 -5.28 3.39 -0.24
N ALA A 81 -5.38 2.07 -0.40
CA ALA A 81 -6.57 1.46 -0.98
C ALA A 81 -7.84 1.74 -0.18
N ARG A 82 -7.76 1.63 1.14
CA ARG A 82 -8.87 1.94 2.04
C ARG A 82 -9.29 3.41 1.94
N MET A 83 -8.33 4.33 1.84
CA MET A 83 -8.60 5.75 1.64
C MET A 83 -9.20 6.05 0.26
N PHE A 84 -8.74 5.37 -0.80
CA PHE A 84 -9.39 5.47 -2.12
C PHE A 84 -10.84 4.98 -2.07
N LEU A 85 -11.12 3.87 -1.38
CA LEU A 85 -12.49 3.40 -1.19
C LEU A 85 -13.34 4.44 -0.45
N GLN A 86 -12.81 5.00 0.64
CA GLN A 86 -13.54 5.99 1.43
C GLN A 86 -13.73 7.34 0.72
N THR A 87 -12.88 7.64 -0.27
CA THR A 87 -12.98 8.84 -1.11
C THR A 87 -13.70 8.62 -2.44
N GLY A 88 -14.16 7.39 -2.70
CA GLY A 88 -15.04 7.03 -3.82
C GLY A 88 -14.36 6.56 -5.11
N ASP A 89 -13.05 6.33 -5.13
CA ASP A 89 -12.32 5.84 -6.31
C ASP A 89 -12.06 4.33 -6.18
N VAL A 90 -13.06 3.52 -6.52
CA VAL A 90 -12.95 2.07 -6.35
C VAL A 90 -11.96 1.41 -7.29
N ASP A 91 -11.76 1.97 -8.48
CA ASP A 91 -10.78 1.45 -9.44
C ASP A 91 -9.37 1.51 -8.84
N LYS A 92 -9.02 2.63 -8.19
CA LYS A 92 -7.74 2.74 -7.48
C LYS A 92 -7.73 1.96 -6.17
N ALA A 93 -8.84 1.90 -5.43
CA ALA A 93 -8.94 1.09 -4.22
C ALA A 93 -8.62 -0.38 -4.50
N ILE A 94 -9.22 -0.94 -5.56
CA ILE A 94 -8.94 -2.31 -6.00
C ILE A 94 -7.49 -2.44 -6.48
N MET A 95 -6.98 -1.50 -7.28
CA MET A 95 -5.60 -1.50 -7.77
C MET A 95 -4.57 -1.61 -6.63
N TYR A 96 -4.69 -0.76 -5.60
CA TYR A 96 -3.82 -0.80 -4.42
C TYR A 96 -4.10 -2.00 -3.52
N GLY A 97 -5.36 -2.41 -3.35
CA GLY A 97 -5.72 -3.58 -2.55
C GLY A 97 -5.15 -4.89 -3.12
N GLN A 98 -5.12 -5.03 -4.45
CA GLN A 98 -4.47 -6.16 -5.10
C GLN A 98 -2.94 -6.11 -4.98
N ALA A 99 -2.35 -4.91 -5.05
CA ALA A 99 -0.93 -4.73 -4.79
C ALA A 99 -0.55 -5.17 -3.37
N ALA A 100 -1.33 -4.76 -2.36
CA ALA A 100 -1.16 -5.21 -0.98
C ALA A 100 -1.30 -6.72 -0.86
N LEU A 101 -2.34 -7.31 -1.47
CA LEU A 101 -2.55 -8.77 -1.44
C LEU A 101 -1.35 -9.52 -2.02
N GLU A 102 -0.82 -9.08 -3.16
CA GLU A 102 0.33 -9.74 -3.78
C GLU A 102 1.60 -9.65 -2.96
N LEU A 103 1.94 -8.48 -2.41
CA LEU A 103 3.17 -8.33 -1.63
C LEU A 103 3.09 -9.12 -0.33
N ASN A 104 1.98 -9.01 0.41
CA ASN A 104 1.80 -9.76 1.65
C ASN A 104 1.78 -11.28 1.41
N THR A 105 1.23 -11.73 0.27
CA THR A 105 1.31 -13.15 -0.13
C THR A 105 2.76 -13.58 -0.35
N ARG A 106 3.58 -12.78 -1.05
CA ARG A 106 4.98 -13.12 -1.35
C ARG A 106 5.83 -13.27 -0.08
N ILE A 107 5.53 -12.50 0.96
CA ILE A 107 6.26 -12.56 2.23
C ILE A 107 5.60 -13.47 3.29
N ASN A 108 4.50 -14.15 2.94
CA ASN A 108 3.70 -14.97 3.84
C ASN A 108 3.15 -14.21 5.08
N ASP A 109 2.84 -12.93 4.95
CA ASP A 109 2.13 -12.18 6.00
C ASP A 109 0.63 -12.50 5.92
N LEU A 110 0.20 -13.48 6.71
CA LEU A 110 -1.19 -13.93 6.77
C LEU A 110 -2.14 -12.82 7.25
N ASN A 111 -1.70 -11.94 8.14
CA ASN A 111 -2.52 -10.84 8.63
C ASN A 111 -2.71 -9.78 7.53
N GLY A 112 -1.63 -9.43 6.82
CA GLY A 112 -1.67 -8.54 5.66
C GLY A 112 -2.54 -9.10 4.52
N VAL A 113 -2.44 -10.39 4.24
CA VAL A 113 -3.32 -11.08 3.27
C VAL A 113 -4.78 -11.03 3.71
N GLY A 114 -5.06 -11.26 4.99
CA GLY A 114 -6.41 -11.15 5.55
C GLY A 114 -6.99 -9.74 5.39
N ALA A 115 -6.22 -8.72 5.79
CA ALA A 115 -6.61 -7.32 5.66
C ALA A 115 -6.88 -6.92 4.20
N ALA A 116 -6.04 -7.35 3.26
CA ALA A 116 -6.21 -7.06 1.84
C ALA A 116 -7.46 -7.75 1.25
N ASN A 117 -7.74 -9.01 1.62
CA ASN A 117 -8.97 -9.68 1.19
C ASN A 117 -10.22 -8.99 1.76
N ASN A 118 -10.21 -8.60 3.04
CA ASN A 118 -11.33 -7.87 3.64
C ASN A 118 -11.56 -6.53 2.93
N LEU A 119 -10.49 -5.80 2.59
CA LEU A 119 -10.60 -4.57 1.80
C LEU A 119 -11.19 -4.80 0.40
N LEU A 120 -10.78 -5.85 -0.31
CA LEU A 120 -11.34 -6.18 -1.63
C LEU A 120 -12.81 -6.62 -1.52
N CYS A 121 -13.18 -7.29 -0.43
CA CYS A 121 -14.57 -7.57 -0.07
C CYS A 121 -15.37 -6.27 0.08
N ASP A 122 -14.87 -5.32 0.88
CA ASP A 122 -15.52 -4.03 1.11
C ASP A 122 -15.66 -3.22 -0.18
N CYS A 123 -14.64 -3.23 -1.05
CA CYS A 123 -14.71 -2.58 -2.36
C CYS A 123 -15.84 -3.16 -3.23
N ALA A 124 -16.01 -4.49 -3.22
CA ALA A 124 -17.07 -5.14 -3.98
C ALA A 124 -18.46 -4.85 -3.39
N ILE A 125 -18.62 -4.93 -2.06
CA ILE A 125 -19.89 -4.66 -1.38
C ILE A 125 -20.31 -3.21 -1.56
N ALA A 126 -19.40 -2.25 -1.36
CA ALA A 126 -19.68 -0.82 -1.49
C ALA A 126 -20.12 -0.42 -2.91
N HIS A 127 -19.92 -1.29 -3.89
CA HIS A 127 -20.29 -1.07 -5.28
C HIS A 127 -21.31 -2.08 -5.79
N ASP A 128 -22.20 -2.61 -4.93
CA ASP A 128 -23.29 -3.53 -5.29
C ASP A 128 -22.82 -4.78 -6.04
N ALA A 129 -21.72 -5.38 -5.59
CA ALA A 129 -21.20 -6.65 -6.08
C ALA A 129 -21.00 -7.64 -4.93
N ALA A 130 -22.02 -7.78 -4.07
CA ALA A 130 -21.90 -8.51 -2.81
C ALA A 130 -21.44 -9.96 -2.96
N LEU A 131 -21.92 -10.70 -3.97
CA LEU A 131 -21.47 -12.09 -4.20
C LEU A 131 -19.97 -12.16 -4.53
N VAL A 132 -19.43 -11.15 -5.21
CA VAL A 132 -17.99 -11.04 -5.44
C VAL A 132 -17.26 -10.77 -4.13
N GLY A 133 -17.78 -9.87 -3.29
CA GLY A 133 -17.21 -9.60 -1.97
C GLY A 133 -17.16 -10.84 -1.08
N VAL A 134 -18.23 -11.64 -1.08
CA VAL A 134 -18.31 -12.91 -0.34
C VAL A 134 -17.21 -13.89 -0.74
N GLU A 135 -16.80 -13.94 -2.02
CA GLU A 135 -15.67 -14.78 -2.46
C GLU A 135 -14.36 -14.41 -1.72
N TYR A 136 -14.15 -13.12 -1.40
CA TYR A 136 -12.99 -12.65 -0.64
C TYR A 136 -13.18 -12.82 0.87
N PHE A 137 -14.39 -12.56 1.39
CA PHE A 137 -14.71 -12.77 2.81
C PHE A 137 -14.52 -14.22 3.25
N LYS A 138 -14.94 -15.19 2.41
CA LYS A 138 -14.76 -16.62 2.68
C LYS A 138 -13.29 -17.03 2.78
N LYS A 139 -12.36 -16.29 2.17
CA LYS A 139 -10.92 -16.57 2.29
C LYS A 139 -10.35 -16.20 3.66
N THR A 140 -10.98 -15.27 4.36
CA THR A 140 -10.51 -14.77 5.65
C THR A 140 -11.32 -15.32 6.81
N GLN A 141 -12.63 -15.46 6.64
CA GLN A 141 -13.58 -15.81 7.70
C GLN A 141 -14.58 -16.89 7.23
N PRO A 142 -14.13 -18.07 6.77
CA PRO A 142 -15.02 -19.10 6.23
C PRO A 142 -16.01 -19.69 7.24
N HIS A 143 -15.73 -19.54 8.54
CA HIS A 143 -16.55 -20.08 9.64
C HIS A 143 -17.74 -19.18 10.02
N LEU A 144 -17.78 -17.94 9.52
CA LEU A 144 -18.83 -16.95 9.83
C LEU A 144 -20.03 -17.10 8.90
N LEU A 145 -20.74 -18.23 9.02
CA LEU A 145 -21.81 -18.63 8.09
C LEU A 145 -23.00 -17.67 8.09
N GLU A 146 -23.35 -17.09 9.24
CA GLU A 146 -24.46 -16.12 9.34
C GLU A 146 -24.12 -14.83 8.59
N GLN A 147 -22.91 -14.31 8.76
CA GLN A 147 -22.42 -13.11 8.07
C GLN A 147 -22.32 -13.37 6.57
N ILE A 148 -21.81 -14.53 6.16
CA ILE A 148 -21.80 -14.96 4.75
C ILE A 148 -23.22 -14.95 4.17
N SER A 149 -24.17 -15.57 4.87
CA SER A 149 -25.56 -15.66 4.41
C SER A 149 -26.22 -14.28 4.29
N TYR A 150 -25.91 -13.37 5.21
CA TYR A 150 -26.35 -11.98 5.14
C TYR A 150 -25.77 -11.25 3.93
N LEU A 151 -24.45 -11.35 3.71
CA LEU A 151 -23.78 -10.72 2.58
C LEU A 151 -24.28 -11.27 1.24
N GLU A 152 -24.63 -12.56 1.15
CA GLU A 152 -25.18 -13.17 -0.06
C GLU A 152 -26.56 -12.61 -0.47
N GLN A 153 -27.28 -11.96 0.46
CA GLN A 153 -28.58 -11.32 0.21
C GLN A 153 -28.45 -9.84 -0.20
N MET A 154 -27.26 -9.26 -0.11
CA MET A 154 -27.02 -7.85 -0.46
C MET A 154 -27.03 -7.61 -1.98
N PRO A 155 -27.18 -6.34 -2.42
CA PRO A 155 -27.17 -5.97 -3.84
C PRO A 155 -25.96 -6.53 -4.61
N ASN A 156 -26.23 -7.06 -5.80
CA ASN A 156 -25.22 -7.70 -6.65
C ASN A 156 -25.30 -7.25 -8.13
N HIS A 157 -25.91 -6.08 -8.38
CA HIS A 157 -26.16 -5.55 -9.73
C HIS A 157 -24.87 -5.32 -10.55
N ASN A 158 -23.75 -5.01 -9.91
CA ASN A 158 -22.49 -4.63 -10.55
C ASN A 158 -21.44 -5.74 -10.58
N ALA A 159 -21.81 -6.98 -10.23
CA ALA A 159 -20.87 -8.10 -10.12
C ALA A 159 -19.96 -8.26 -11.36
N LYS A 160 -20.53 -8.13 -12.57
CA LYS A 160 -19.77 -8.26 -13.82
C LYS A 160 -18.70 -7.16 -13.97
N ASN A 161 -19.03 -5.93 -13.60
CA ASN A 161 -18.10 -4.80 -13.70
C ASN A 161 -16.97 -4.94 -12.67
N ILE A 162 -17.31 -5.23 -11.41
CA ILE A 162 -16.32 -5.43 -10.35
C ILE A 162 -15.42 -6.62 -10.65
N LYS A 163 -15.95 -7.75 -11.16
CA LYS A 163 -15.11 -8.88 -11.63
C LYS A 163 -14.16 -8.44 -12.75
N LYS A 164 -14.60 -7.59 -13.68
CA LYS A 164 -13.73 -7.05 -14.74
C LYS A 164 -12.61 -6.19 -14.17
N ILE A 165 -12.89 -5.35 -13.17
CA ILE A 165 -11.88 -4.49 -12.52
C ILE A 165 -10.89 -5.34 -11.73
N LEU A 166 -11.36 -6.30 -10.92
CA LEU A 166 -10.53 -7.24 -10.18
C LEU A 166 -9.69 -8.16 -11.10
N ALA A 167 -10.12 -8.42 -12.32
CA ALA A 167 -9.31 -9.17 -13.28
C ALA A 167 -8.15 -8.34 -13.87
N ARG A 168 -8.12 -7.02 -13.70
CA ARG A 168 -7.03 -6.17 -14.20
C ARG A 168 -5.74 -6.47 -13.44
N LYS A 169 -4.63 -6.46 -14.17
CA LYS A 169 -3.27 -6.60 -13.61
C LYS A 169 -2.61 -5.25 -13.30
N ASN A 170 -3.37 -4.16 -13.36
CA ASN A 170 -2.84 -2.83 -13.09
C ASN A 170 -2.49 -2.72 -11.61
N ARG A 171 -1.31 -2.19 -11.32
CA ARG A 171 -0.81 -1.95 -9.96
C ARG A 171 -0.29 -0.51 -9.88
N PRO A 172 -0.12 0.06 -8.67
CA PRO A 172 0.55 1.34 -8.50
C PRO A 172 1.90 1.35 -9.22
N ASN A 173 2.33 2.50 -9.74
CA ASN A 173 3.56 2.59 -10.54
C ASN A 173 4.83 2.17 -9.78
N THR A 174 4.80 2.28 -8.46
CA THR A 174 5.84 1.85 -7.51
C THR A 174 5.89 0.33 -7.34
N PHE A 175 4.82 -0.39 -7.67
CA PHE A 175 4.74 -1.85 -7.55
C PHE A 175 5.79 -2.58 -8.39
N LYS A 176 6.18 -2.02 -9.55
CA LYS A 176 7.21 -2.59 -10.43
C LYS A 176 8.58 -2.75 -9.74
N PHE A 177 8.84 -2.00 -8.68
CA PHE A 177 10.08 -2.12 -7.93
C PHE A 177 10.17 -3.44 -7.14
N PHE A 178 9.05 -4.12 -6.92
CA PHE A 178 8.99 -5.42 -6.25
C PHE A 178 9.02 -6.62 -7.21
N GLU A 179 9.23 -6.40 -8.51
CA GLU A 179 9.37 -7.49 -9.48
C GLU A 179 10.58 -8.37 -9.18
N THR A 180 11.71 -7.76 -8.79
CA THR A 180 12.91 -8.47 -8.35
C THR A 180 13.57 -7.75 -7.17
N LYS A 181 14.37 -8.48 -6.38
CA LYS A 181 15.15 -7.88 -5.28
C LYS A 181 16.18 -6.86 -5.79
N GLU A 182 16.72 -7.05 -6.99
CA GLU A 182 17.62 -6.09 -7.62
C GLU A 182 16.89 -4.80 -8.00
N SER A 183 15.69 -4.89 -8.56
CA SER A 183 14.85 -3.73 -8.90
C SER A 183 14.53 -2.91 -7.65
N GLN A 184 14.17 -3.60 -6.56
CA GLN A 184 13.88 -2.98 -5.27
C GLN A 184 15.11 -2.23 -4.74
N LYS A 185 16.24 -2.93 -4.55
CA LYS A 185 17.50 -2.32 -4.05
C LYS A 185 18.00 -1.18 -4.91
N LYS A 186 17.81 -1.28 -6.23
CA LYS A 186 18.16 -0.24 -7.18
C LYS A 186 17.32 1.02 -6.95
N GLU A 187 16.02 0.88 -6.78
CA GLU A 187 15.14 2.02 -6.49
C GLU A 187 15.44 2.61 -5.11
N GLU A 188 15.63 1.80 -4.08
CA GLU A 188 16.04 2.27 -2.74
C GLU A 188 17.34 3.08 -2.82
N SER A 189 18.32 2.63 -3.62
CA SER A 189 19.58 3.37 -3.83
C SER A 189 19.36 4.71 -4.55
N ILE A 190 18.43 4.75 -5.52
CA ILE A 190 18.06 5.99 -6.21
C ILE A 190 17.43 6.97 -5.22
N ARG A 191 16.46 6.53 -4.43
CA ARG A 191 15.76 7.37 -3.45
C ARG A 191 16.70 7.83 -2.33
N PHE A 192 17.60 6.96 -1.87
CA PHE A 192 18.66 7.33 -0.92
C PHE A 192 19.52 8.49 -1.43
N LEU A 193 19.98 8.46 -2.68
CA LEU A 193 20.77 9.54 -3.26
C LEU A 193 19.95 10.83 -3.46
N MET A 194 18.67 10.70 -3.78
CA MET A 194 17.78 11.86 -3.88
C MET A 194 17.66 12.57 -2.52
N ILE A 195 17.45 11.81 -1.44
CA ILE A 195 17.27 12.36 -0.09
C ILE A 195 18.60 12.85 0.50
N SER A 196 19.63 11.98 0.51
CA SER A 196 20.89 12.28 1.19
C SER A 196 21.75 13.33 0.49
N GLN A 197 21.66 13.45 -0.84
CA GLN A 197 22.51 14.35 -1.64
C GLN A 197 21.70 15.44 -2.37
N GLY A 198 20.37 15.49 -2.21
CA GLY A 198 19.51 16.43 -2.92
C GLY A 198 19.52 16.23 -4.45
N TYR A 199 19.90 15.05 -4.93
CA TYR A 199 19.98 14.79 -6.36
C TYR A 199 18.59 14.70 -6.99
N SER A 200 18.49 15.23 -8.22
CA SER A 200 17.34 14.89 -9.07
C SER A 200 17.29 13.37 -9.31
N ARG A 201 16.09 12.82 -9.53
CA ARG A 201 15.92 11.40 -9.86
C ARG A 201 16.74 10.98 -11.08
N ALA A 202 16.86 11.84 -12.09
CA ALA A 202 17.67 11.57 -13.29
C ALA A 202 19.16 11.46 -12.95
N THR A 203 19.67 12.38 -12.11
CA THR A 203 21.04 12.37 -11.60
C THR A 203 21.29 11.10 -10.78
N ALA A 204 20.45 10.80 -9.79
CA ALA A 204 20.57 9.61 -8.96
C ALA A 204 20.58 8.31 -9.79
N LYS A 205 19.69 8.18 -10.77
CA LYS A 205 19.66 7.04 -11.71
C LYS A 205 20.98 6.86 -12.47
N LYS A 206 21.58 7.96 -12.95
CA LYS A 206 22.87 7.92 -13.66
C LYS A 206 23.98 7.38 -12.76
N TYR A 207 24.02 7.81 -11.49
CA TYR A 207 24.98 7.29 -10.51
C TYR A 207 24.78 5.81 -10.25
N VAL A 208 23.56 5.37 -9.90
CA VAL A 208 23.30 3.96 -9.60
C VAL A 208 23.61 3.05 -10.79
N ASN A 209 23.22 3.43 -12.01
CA ASN A 209 23.53 2.63 -13.21
C ASN A 209 25.03 2.54 -13.51
N LYS A 210 25.83 3.57 -13.17
CA LYS A 210 27.28 3.57 -13.40
C LYS A 210 28.01 2.60 -12.47
N TYR A 211 27.53 2.44 -11.24
CA TYR A 211 28.20 1.65 -10.19
C TYR A 211 27.52 0.30 -9.92
N THR A 212 26.43 -0.01 -10.60
CA THR A 212 25.74 -1.30 -10.55
C THR A 212 25.36 -1.73 -11.97
N PRO A 213 26.32 -2.14 -12.81
CA PRO A 213 26.01 -2.65 -14.14
C PRO A 213 25.14 -3.91 -13.99
N LEU A 214 23.99 -3.91 -14.65
CA LEU A 214 23.13 -5.09 -14.78
C LEU A 214 23.96 -6.19 -15.45
N LYS A 215 24.18 -7.30 -14.74
CA LYS A 215 24.71 -8.53 -15.33
C LYS A 215 23.61 -9.27 -16.07
#